data_AF-A0A833D270-F1
#
_entry.id   AF-A0A833D270-F1
#
_cell.length_a   1.000
_cell.length_b   1.000
_cell.length_c   1.000
_cell.angle_alpha   90.00
_cell.angle_beta   90.00
_cell.angle_gamma   90.00
#
_symmetry.space_group_name_H-M   'P 1'
#
loop_
_entity.id
_entity.type
_entity.pdbx_description
1 polymer ?
#
loop_
_entity_poly.entity_id
_entity_poly.type
_entity_poly.pdbx_seq_one_letter_code
_entity_poly.pdbx_strand_id
1 'polypeptide(L)'
;PDDLEKIEDRMRQIVDRDEPIIREEMSREDAIELFKGMGEHFKVQIVEAIPAGETLTVYRQGGFVDLCRGPHLPSTKSLGKAFKLTKIAGAYWRGDAKNPMLQRIYGTAWDSDKSLKEYLHLLEEAEKRDHRKLGKALDLFHLQEEAPGCVFWHPNGWTIYRALRAYIQNKTEAFGYQEVNTPQLLDRSFWEASGHWEKFRDAMFVTEDEAKTLCLKPMSCPCHVQIFNQGIKSYRDLPLRFSEFGICHRNEPSGALHGIMRVRAMVQDDGHIFCREDQIVSETRAFCEQLKDVYKELGFDSFMVRFSDRPALRAGSDETWDKAESALKEATTAAGLDFVLNSGEGAFYGPKLEFVLKDAIGRQWQCGTLQLDFVLPERLDASYVGEDGKRHRPAMLH
;
A
#
# COMPACT_ATOMS: atom_id res chain seq x y z
N PRO A 1 -2.24 -20.27 -23.60
CA PRO A 1 -0.98 -20.67 -22.93
C PRO A 1 0.03 -21.20 -23.95
N ASP A 2 -0.43 -22.09 -24.82
CA ASP A 2 0.36 -22.81 -25.83
C ASP A 2 1.06 -21.90 -26.85
N ASP A 3 0.52 -20.70 -27.10
CA ASP A 3 1.16 -19.73 -28.01
C ASP A 3 2.30 -18.96 -27.35
N LEU A 4 2.44 -18.97 -26.01
CA LEU A 4 3.54 -18.26 -25.34
C LEU A 4 4.90 -18.84 -25.74
N GLU A 5 5.01 -20.16 -25.85
CA GLU A 5 6.26 -20.81 -26.27
C GLU A 5 6.61 -20.42 -27.71
N LYS A 6 5.62 -20.42 -28.61
CA LYS A 6 5.83 -19.98 -30.01
C LYS A 6 6.23 -18.51 -30.11
N ILE A 7 5.61 -17.64 -29.30
CA ILE A 7 5.95 -16.21 -29.24
C ILE A 7 7.37 -16.05 -28.71
N GLU A 8 7.74 -16.75 -27.63
CA GLU A 8 9.08 -16.69 -27.05
C GLU A 8 10.15 -17.16 -28.05
N ASP A 9 9.90 -18.27 -28.76
CA ASP A 9 10.78 -18.77 -29.81
C ASP A 9 10.91 -17.77 -30.96
N ARG A 10 9.81 -17.12 -31.35
CA ARG A 10 9.85 -16.06 -32.36
C ARG A 10 10.64 -14.85 -31.89
N MET A 11 10.49 -14.44 -30.64
CA MET A 11 11.30 -13.37 -30.04
C MET A 11 12.78 -13.74 -30.07
N ARG A 12 13.15 -14.99 -29.73
CA ARG A 12 14.53 -15.47 -29.83
C ARG A 12 15.04 -15.34 -31.27
N GLN A 13 14.27 -15.79 -32.26
CA GLN A 13 14.67 -15.63 -33.68
C GLN A 13 14.91 -14.17 -34.07
N ILE A 14 14.13 -13.22 -33.55
CA ILE A 14 14.31 -11.78 -33.83
C ILE A 14 15.61 -11.27 -33.22
N VAL A 15 15.91 -11.65 -31.98
CA VAL A 15 17.19 -11.32 -31.32
C VAL A 15 18.40 -11.79 -32.14
N ASP A 16 18.31 -12.96 -32.78
CA ASP A 16 19.41 -13.51 -33.60
C ASP A 16 19.64 -12.75 -34.91
N ARG A 17 18.67 -11.94 -35.37
CA ARG A 17 18.82 -11.13 -36.59
C ARG A 17 19.65 -9.88 -36.37
N ASP A 18 19.84 -9.45 -35.12
CA ASP A 18 20.61 -8.25 -34.78
C ASP A 18 20.13 -7.00 -35.53
N GLU A 19 18.81 -6.86 -35.71
CA GLU A 19 18.22 -5.70 -36.35
C GLU A 19 18.50 -4.44 -35.50
N PRO A 20 18.97 -3.33 -36.12
CA PRO A 20 19.17 -2.06 -35.42
C PRO A 20 17.83 -1.48 -34.98
N ILE A 21 17.80 -0.88 -33.80
CA ILE A 21 16.62 -0.19 -33.28
C ILE A 21 16.80 1.31 -33.54
N ILE A 22 15.99 1.86 -34.45
CA ILE A 22 16.12 3.25 -34.92
C ILE A 22 15.04 4.10 -34.25
N ARG A 23 15.46 5.16 -33.54
CA ARG A 23 14.58 6.19 -32.99
C ARG A 23 14.33 7.25 -34.06
N GLU A 24 13.06 7.47 -34.38
CA GLU A 24 12.61 8.51 -35.29
C GLU A 24 11.70 9.49 -34.53
N GLU A 25 11.86 10.78 -34.77
CA GLU A 25 10.89 11.79 -34.35
C GLU A 25 9.90 11.99 -35.50
N MET A 26 8.62 12.02 -35.15
CA MET A 26 7.55 12.01 -36.15
C MET A 26 6.52 13.08 -35.81
N SER A 27 5.95 13.73 -36.83
CA SER A 27 4.82 14.61 -36.62
C SER A 27 3.60 13.81 -36.14
N ARG A 28 2.64 14.49 -35.54
CA ARG A 28 1.41 13.85 -35.06
C ARG A 28 0.60 13.31 -36.22
N GLU A 29 0.52 14.10 -37.29
CA GLU A 29 -0.20 13.79 -38.51
C GLU A 29 0.38 12.52 -39.16
N ASP A 30 1.70 12.45 -39.32
CA ASP A 30 2.40 11.30 -39.90
C ASP A 30 2.25 10.04 -39.03
N ALA A 31 2.33 10.19 -37.70
CA ALA A 31 2.16 9.06 -36.78
C ALA A 31 0.73 8.51 -36.83
N ILE A 32 -0.29 9.39 -36.90
CA ILE A 32 -1.68 8.97 -37.04
C ILE A 32 -1.90 8.27 -38.37
N GLU A 33 -1.38 8.80 -39.48
CA GLU A 33 -1.51 8.18 -40.80
C GLU A 33 -0.84 6.79 -40.83
N LEU A 34 0.39 6.68 -40.30
CA LEU A 34 1.13 5.43 -40.20
C LEU A 34 0.34 4.36 -39.45
N PHE A 35 -0.09 4.65 -38.21
CA PHE A 35 -0.80 3.65 -37.40
C PHE A 35 -2.22 3.35 -37.92
N LYS A 36 -2.90 4.31 -38.57
CA LYS A 36 -4.15 4.04 -39.29
C LYS A 36 -3.93 3.08 -40.45
N GLY A 37 -2.89 3.29 -41.25
CA GLY A 37 -2.52 2.40 -42.37
C GLY A 37 -2.19 0.98 -41.94
N MET A 38 -1.69 0.81 -40.71
CA MET A 38 -1.40 -0.50 -40.11
C MET A 38 -2.59 -1.15 -39.41
N GLY A 39 -3.72 -0.44 -39.24
CA GLY A 39 -4.87 -0.92 -38.46
C GLY A 39 -4.70 -0.83 -36.93
N GLU A 40 -3.70 -0.10 -36.46
CA GLU A 40 -3.34 0.03 -35.03
C GLU A 40 -4.17 1.12 -34.34
N HIS A 41 -5.49 0.90 -34.24
CA HIS A 41 -6.44 1.89 -33.74
C HIS A 41 -6.15 2.40 -32.30
N PHE A 42 -5.59 1.54 -31.44
CA PHE A 42 -5.20 1.94 -30.07
C PHE A 42 -4.02 2.91 -30.07
N LYS A 43 -3.05 2.74 -30.98
CA LYS A 43 -1.91 3.65 -31.11
C LYS A 43 -2.35 5.03 -31.58
N VAL A 44 -3.30 5.10 -32.51
CA VAL A 44 -3.92 6.37 -32.94
C VAL A 44 -4.55 7.11 -31.75
N GLN A 45 -5.35 6.42 -30.94
CA GLN A 45 -5.95 7.03 -29.74
C GLN A 45 -4.92 7.51 -28.71
N ILE A 46 -3.78 6.81 -28.59
CA ILE A 46 -2.67 7.25 -27.73
C ILE A 46 -2.06 8.54 -28.28
N VAL A 47 -1.74 8.56 -29.59
CA VAL A 47 -1.18 9.74 -30.24
C VAL A 47 -2.09 10.95 -30.05
N GLU A 48 -3.39 10.81 -30.32
CA GLU A 48 -4.38 11.88 -30.16
C GLU A 48 -4.48 12.42 -28.73
N ALA A 49 -4.27 11.57 -27.71
CA ALA A 49 -4.36 11.94 -26.31
C ALA A 49 -3.11 12.65 -25.76
N ILE A 50 -1.96 12.57 -26.45
CA ILE A 50 -0.74 13.27 -26.02
C ILE A 50 -0.95 14.79 -26.17
N PRO A 51 -0.56 15.64 -25.20
CA PRO A 51 -0.70 17.09 -25.32
C PRO A 51 0.02 17.68 -26.55
N ALA A 52 -0.49 18.79 -27.06
CA ALA A 52 0.15 19.52 -28.16
C ALA A 52 1.51 20.10 -27.70
N GLY A 53 2.53 20.00 -28.56
CA GLY A 53 3.89 20.46 -28.27
C GLY A 53 4.84 19.39 -27.69
N GLU A 54 4.35 18.18 -27.37
CA GLU A 54 5.23 17.07 -27.02
C GLU A 54 5.79 16.37 -28.28
N THR A 55 7.09 16.08 -28.25
CA THR A 55 7.78 15.32 -29.31
C THR A 55 7.31 13.87 -29.31
N LEU A 56 6.76 13.41 -30.44
CA LEU A 56 6.42 12.01 -30.64
C LEU A 56 7.62 11.27 -31.19
N THR A 57 7.90 10.13 -30.55
CA THR A 57 9.00 9.25 -30.94
C THR A 57 8.47 7.88 -31.29
N VAL A 58 9.03 7.34 -32.35
CA VAL A 58 8.68 6.03 -32.90
C VAL A 58 9.98 5.23 -33.01
N TYR A 59 9.91 3.96 -32.66
CA TYR A 59 11.05 3.05 -32.73
C TYR A 59 10.79 1.99 -33.81
N ARG A 60 11.72 1.85 -34.75
CA ARG A 60 11.69 0.83 -35.81
C ARG A 60 12.71 -0.26 -35.53
N GLN A 61 12.30 -1.51 -35.70
CA GLN A 61 13.17 -2.69 -35.71
C GLN A 61 12.72 -3.62 -36.84
N GLY A 62 13.53 -3.70 -37.91
CA GLY A 62 13.15 -4.40 -39.13
C GLY A 62 11.81 -3.93 -39.68
N GLY A 63 10.85 -4.84 -39.80
CA GLY A 63 9.49 -4.54 -40.27
C GLY A 63 8.52 -4.05 -39.18
N PHE A 64 8.93 -4.02 -37.92
CA PHE A 64 8.09 -3.59 -36.80
C PHE A 64 8.34 -2.12 -36.45
N VAL A 65 7.27 -1.42 -36.10
CA VAL A 65 7.31 -0.02 -35.70
C VAL A 65 6.39 0.19 -34.51
N ASP A 66 6.87 0.91 -33.51
CA ASP A 66 6.11 1.15 -32.28
C ASP A 66 6.24 2.57 -31.75
N LEU A 67 5.17 3.08 -31.15
CA LEU A 67 5.13 4.36 -30.46
C LEU A 67 5.58 4.18 -29.00
N CYS A 68 6.72 4.76 -28.63
CA CYS A 68 7.27 4.71 -27.27
C CYS A 68 8.12 5.94 -27.01
N ARG A 69 8.23 6.38 -25.74
CA ARG A 69 9.15 7.47 -25.34
C ARG A 69 10.61 6.99 -25.23
N GLY A 70 10.81 5.71 -24.93
CA GLY A 70 12.13 5.09 -24.75
C GLY A 70 12.87 5.53 -23.46
N PRO A 71 14.20 5.33 -23.39
CA PRO A 71 15.10 4.82 -24.45
C PRO A 71 14.94 3.31 -24.71
N HIS A 72 15.43 2.85 -25.87
CA HIS A 72 15.55 1.44 -26.23
C HIS A 72 17.01 1.00 -26.35
N LEU A 73 17.24 -0.31 -26.37
CA LEU A 73 18.53 -0.91 -26.68
C LEU A 73 19.00 -0.55 -28.11
N PRO A 74 20.30 -0.57 -28.41
CA PRO A 74 20.81 -0.16 -29.73
C PRO A 74 20.48 -1.16 -30.85
N SER A 75 20.32 -2.44 -30.52
CA SER A 75 19.90 -3.49 -31.45
C SER A 75 19.11 -4.57 -30.73
N THR A 76 18.34 -5.35 -31.48
CA THR A 76 17.59 -6.50 -30.95
C THR A 76 18.48 -7.53 -30.27
N LYS A 77 19.73 -7.70 -30.73
CA LYS A 77 20.70 -8.63 -30.12
C LYS A 77 21.09 -8.24 -28.70
N SER A 78 21.11 -6.93 -28.42
CA SER A 78 21.46 -6.40 -27.10
C SER A 78 20.50 -6.85 -25.99
N LEU A 79 19.30 -7.34 -26.32
CA LEU A 79 18.37 -7.93 -25.35
C LEU A 79 18.92 -9.23 -24.75
N GLY A 80 19.74 -9.96 -25.51
CA GLY A 80 20.17 -11.30 -25.15
C GLY A 80 19.02 -12.32 -25.15
N LYS A 81 19.25 -13.47 -24.51
CA LYS A 81 18.31 -14.60 -24.45
C LYS A 81 17.73 -14.83 -23.05
N ALA A 82 18.15 -14.02 -22.08
CA ALA A 82 17.72 -14.08 -20.69
C ALA A 82 16.36 -13.39 -20.49
N PHE A 83 15.33 -13.88 -21.19
CA PHE A 83 13.94 -13.46 -20.99
C PHE A 83 12.99 -14.66 -20.96
N LYS A 84 11.83 -14.47 -20.32
CA LYS A 84 10.78 -15.48 -20.20
C LYS A 84 9.39 -14.84 -20.23
N LEU A 85 8.47 -15.39 -21.02
CA LEU A 85 7.03 -15.07 -20.91
C LEU A 85 6.40 -15.91 -19.79
N THR A 86 5.62 -15.27 -18.91
CA THR A 86 5.16 -15.88 -17.66
C THR A 86 3.67 -16.22 -17.66
N LYS A 87 2.78 -15.23 -17.77
CA LYS A 87 1.34 -15.43 -17.68
C LYS A 87 0.56 -14.54 -18.64
N ILE A 88 -0.68 -14.94 -18.92
CA ILE A 88 -1.65 -14.16 -19.69
C ILE A 88 -2.74 -13.70 -18.73
N ALA A 89 -3.17 -12.45 -18.85
CA ALA A 89 -4.34 -11.92 -18.16
C ALA A 89 -5.22 -11.10 -19.10
N GLY A 90 -6.50 -10.95 -18.76
CA GLY A 90 -7.36 -9.94 -19.37
C GLY A 90 -7.06 -8.56 -18.79
N ALA A 91 -7.09 -7.52 -19.62
CA ALA A 91 -7.03 -6.13 -19.19
C ALA A 91 -7.99 -5.29 -20.02
N TYR A 92 -8.62 -4.28 -19.44
CA TYR A 92 -9.50 -3.39 -20.19
C TYR A 92 -8.75 -2.14 -20.66
N TRP A 93 -9.09 -1.65 -21.85
CA TRP A 93 -8.50 -0.42 -22.37
C TRP A 93 -8.75 0.75 -21.42
N ARG A 94 -7.68 1.49 -21.08
CA ARG A 94 -7.66 2.55 -20.06
C ARG A 94 -8.16 2.13 -18.65
N GLY A 95 -8.22 0.83 -18.37
CA GLY A 95 -8.68 0.30 -17.08
C GLY A 95 -10.19 0.39 -16.86
N ASP A 96 -10.98 0.79 -17.86
CA ASP A 96 -12.44 0.89 -17.76
C ASP A 96 -13.10 -0.39 -18.29
N ALA A 97 -13.85 -1.08 -17.44
CA ALA A 97 -14.55 -2.33 -17.78
C ALA A 97 -15.58 -2.20 -18.91
N LYS A 98 -15.99 -0.98 -19.27
CA LYS A 98 -16.88 -0.71 -20.41
C LYS A 98 -16.15 -0.76 -21.76
N ASN A 99 -14.83 -0.66 -21.75
CA ASN A 99 -14.02 -0.65 -22.96
C ASN A 99 -13.67 -2.09 -23.43
N PRO A 100 -13.12 -2.27 -24.65
CA PRO A 100 -12.69 -3.57 -25.13
C PRO A 100 -11.71 -4.27 -24.19
N MET A 101 -11.91 -5.59 -24.01
CA MET A 101 -10.99 -6.45 -23.29
C MET A 101 -9.79 -6.80 -24.19
N LEU A 102 -8.59 -6.59 -23.66
CA LEU A 102 -7.29 -6.85 -24.26
C LEU A 102 -6.61 -8.05 -23.58
N GLN A 103 -5.76 -8.73 -24.33
CA GLN A 103 -4.89 -9.78 -23.79
C GLN A 103 -3.56 -9.17 -23.36
N ARG A 104 -3.26 -9.25 -22.06
CA ARG A 104 -1.98 -8.82 -21.49
C ARG A 104 -1.07 -10.04 -21.31
N ILE A 105 0.06 -10.03 -22.00
CA ILE A 105 1.13 -11.03 -21.83
C ILE A 105 2.19 -10.44 -20.91
N TYR A 106 2.46 -11.12 -19.80
CA TYR A 106 3.52 -10.76 -18.86
C TYR A 106 4.82 -11.46 -19.23
N GLY A 107 5.94 -10.78 -19.05
CA GLY A 107 7.28 -11.33 -19.24
C GLY A 107 8.31 -10.64 -18.34
N THR A 108 9.51 -11.22 -18.28
CA THR A 108 10.66 -10.71 -17.54
C THR A 108 11.91 -10.80 -18.42
N ALA A 109 12.87 -9.90 -18.23
CA ALA A 109 14.16 -9.91 -18.93
C ALA A 109 15.27 -9.51 -17.95
N TRP A 110 16.45 -10.12 -18.12
CA TRP A 110 17.60 -9.99 -17.23
C TRP A 110 18.89 -9.81 -18.02
N ASP A 111 19.93 -9.33 -17.34
CA ASP A 111 21.27 -9.17 -17.88
C ASP A 111 21.97 -10.51 -18.17
N SER A 112 21.58 -11.57 -17.45
CA SER A 112 22.18 -12.90 -17.58
C SER A 112 21.17 -14.03 -17.38
N ASP A 113 21.44 -15.19 -17.99
CA ASP A 113 20.66 -16.42 -17.80
C ASP A 113 20.69 -16.90 -16.35
N LYS A 114 21.77 -16.58 -15.61
CA LYS A 114 21.89 -16.90 -14.19
C LYS A 114 20.85 -16.12 -13.39
N SER A 115 20.79 -14.79 -13.55
CA SER A 115 19.81 -13.92 -12.89
C SER A 115 18.37 -14.34 -13.23
N LEU A 116 18.11 -14.69 -14.50
CA LEU A 116 16.79 -15.19 -14.91
C LEU A 116 16.43 -16.50 -14.20
N LYS A 117 17.35 -17.48 -14.16
CA LYS A 117 17.09 -18.77 -13.50
C LYS A 117 16.84 -18.60 -12.00
N GLU A 118 17.63 -17.75 -11.34
CA GLU A 118 17.42 -17.40 -9.93
C GLU A 118 16.03 -16.79 -9.71
N TYR A 119 15.62 -15.84 -10.56
CA TYR A 119 14.29 -15.25 -10.50
C TYR A 119 13.15 -16.26 -10.71
N LEU A 120 13.27 -17.13 -11.72
CA LEU A 120 12.27 -18.16 -12.01
C LEU A 120 12.16 -19.19 -10.88
N HIS A 121 13.30 -19.59 -10.29
CA HIS A 121 13.32 -20.46 -9.12
C HIS A 121 12.60 -19.81 -7.93
N LEU A 122 12.85 -18.51 -7.67
CA LEU A 122 12.15 -17.78 -6.62
C LEU A 122 10.64 -17.68 -6.86
N LEU A 123 10.20 -17.54 -8.12
CA LEU A 123 8.77 -17.56 -8.46
C LEU A 123 8.12 -18.92 -8.19
N GLU A 124 8.80 -20.01 -8.53
CA GLU A 124 8.29 -21.37 -8.25
C GLU A 124 8.19 -21.62 -6.74
N GLU A 125 9.22 -21.21 -6.00
CA GLU A 125 9.25 -21.27 -4.54
C GLU A 125 8.17 -20.37 -3.90
N ALA A 126 7.85 -19.22 -4.50
CA ALA A 126 6.74 -18.36 -4.10
C ALA A 126 5.39 -19.05 -4.30
N GLU A 127 5.22 -19.73 -5.43
CA GLU A 127 3.97 -20.39 -5.78
C GLU A 127 3.69 -21.60 -4.86
N LYS A 128 4.72 -22.35 -4.47
CA LYS A 128 4.60 -23.43 -3.47
C LYS A 128 4.18 -22.93 -2.09
N ARG A 129 4.53 -21.68 -1.75
CA ARG A 129 4.26 -21.03 -0.46
C ARG A 129 3.10 -20.05 -0.52
N ASP A 130 2.29 -20.12 -1.58
CA ASP A 130 1.09 -19.28 -1.71
C ASP A 130 0.10 -19.63 -0.58
N HIS A 131 -0.21 -18.65 0.27
CA HIS A 131 -1.11 -18.81 1.41
C HIS A 131 -2.51 -19.26 0.99
N ARG A 132 -2.93 -19.05 -0.26
CA ARG A 132 -4.23 -19.51 -0.77
C ARG A 132 -4.20 -21.01 -1.05
N LYS A 133 -3.09 -21.52 -1.60
CA LYS A 133 -2.90 -22.96 -1.81
C LYS A 133 -2.77 -23.67 -0.47
N LEU A 134 -1.94 -23.14 0.43
CA LEU A 134 -1.77 -23.67 1.78
C LEU A 134 -3.05 -23.56 2.61
N GLY A 135 -3.75 -22.43 2.54
CA GLY A 135 -5.01 -22.19 3.24
C GLY A 135 -6.07 -23.22 2.88
N LYS A 136 -6.17 -23.59 1.59
CA LYS A 136 -7.03 -24.68 1.14
C LYS A 136 -6.53 -26.05 1.58
N ALA A 137 -5.24 -26.35 1.41
CA ALA A 137 -4.66 -27.66 1.72
C ALA A 137 -4.69 -28.00 3.21
N LEU A 138 -4.60 -26.99 4.08
CA LEU A 138 -4.55 -27.12 5.53
C LEU A 138 -5.89 -26.76 6.21
N ASP A 139 -6.93 -26.51 5.43
CA ASP A 139 -8.27 -26.16 5.92
C ASP A 139 -8.25 -24.95 6.88
N LEU A 140 -7.57 -23.87 6.50
CA LEU A 140 -7.38 -22.69 7.35
C LEU A 140 -8.49 -21.64 7.17
N PHE A 141 -8.88 -21.39 5.92
CA PHE A 141 -9.88 -20.40 5.57
C PHE A 141 -10.40 -20.64 4.14
N HIS A 142 -11.53 -20.01 3.81
CA HIS A 142 -11.94 -19.81 2.42
C HIS A 142 -12.49 -18.41 2.19
N LEU A 143 -12.70 -18.08 0.91
CA LEU A 143 -13.46 -16.92 0.46
C LEU A 143 -14.55 -17.41 -0.50
N GLN A 144 -15.67 -16.69 -0.56
CA GLN A 144 -16.80 -16.99 -1.44
C GLN A 144 -17.43 -15.71 -2.00
N GLU A 145 -18.21 -15.83 -3.07
CA GLU A 145 -18.73 -14.70 -3.84
C GLU A 145 -19.74 -13.84 -3.07
N GLU A 146 -20.41 -14.42 -2.08
CA GLU A 146 -21.39 -13.72 -1.23
C GLU A 146 -20.73 -12.69 -0.30
N ALA A 147 -19.43 -12.84 -0.02
CA ALA A 147 -18.67 -11.88 0.77
C ALA A 147 -17.27 -11.63 0.17
N PRO A 148 -17.17 -10.95 -0.99
CA PRO A 148 -15.90 -10.77 -1.68
C PRO A 148 -14.91 -10.02 -0.80
N GLY A 149 -13.73 -10.59 -0.59
CA GLY A 149 -12.69 -9.99 0.25
C GLY A 149 -12.97 -10.06 1.74
N CYS A 150 -13.94 -10.85 2.18
CA CYS A 150 -14.18 -11.17 3.59
C CYS A 150 -13.82 -12.65 3.82
N VAL A 151 -13.04 -12.92 4.86
CA VAL A 151 -12.45 -14.24 5.10
C VAL A 151 -13.34 -15.07 6.01
N PHE A 152 -13.69 -16.28 5.56
CA PHE A 152 -14.31 -17.29 6.40
C PHE A 152 -13.21 -18.12 7.06
N TRP A 153 -12.93 -17.84 8.32
CA TRP A 153 -11.91 -18.57 9.09
C TRP A 153 -12.43 -19.93 9.56
N HIS A 154 -11.67 -20.98 9.27
CA HIS A 154 -11.97 -22.34 9.74
C HIS A 154 -11.32 -22.58 11.12
N PRO A 155 -11.65 -23.67 11.83
CA PRO A 155 -11.08 -23.94 13.15
C PRO A 155 -9.54 -23.91 13.20
N ASN A 156 -8.85 -24.44 12.18
CA ASN A 156 -7.39 -24.45 12.14
C ASN A 156 -6.82 -23.04 11.97
N GLY A 157 -7.33 -22.27 10.99
CA GLY A 157 -6.88 -20.89 10.77
C GLY A 157 -7.25 -19.97 11.92
N TRP A 158 -8.44 -20.13 12.51
CA TRP A 158 -8.87 -19.36 13.66
C TRP A 158 -8.05 -19.66 14.92
N THR A 159 -7.52 -20.87 15.06
CA THR A 159 -6.59 -21.21 16.14
C THR A 159 -5.29 -20.44 16.01
N ILE A 160 -4.72 -20.34 14.79
CA ILE A 160 -3.53 -19.53 14.52
C ILE A 160 -3.81 -18.05 14.81
N TYR A 161 -4.93 -17.53 14.29
CA TYR A 161 -5.34 -16.14 14.51
C TYR A 161 -5.48 -15.79 15.99
N ARG A 162 -6.18 -16.63 16.77
CA ARG A 162 -6.34 -16.40 18.22
C ARG A 162 -5.02 -16.43 18.98
N ALA A 163 -4.11 -17.34 18.61
CA ALA A 163 -2.79 -17.40 19.23
C ALA A 163 -1.98 -16.12 18.96
N LEU A 164 -1.99 -15.63 17.72
CA LEU A 164 -1.33 -14.37 17.35
C LEU A 164 -1.97 -13.16 18.04
N ARG A 165 -3.30 -13.07 18.08
CA ARG A 165 -4.02 -12.01 18.79
C ARG A 165 -3.64 -11.98 20.26
N ALA A 166 -3.69 -13.13 20.95
CA ALA A 166 -3.35 -13.22 22.37
C ALA A 166 -1.88 -12.84 22.63
N TYR A 167 -0.97 -13.25 21.73
CA TYR A 167 0.44 -12.88 21.80
C TYR A 167 0.64 -11.37 21.70
N ILE A 168 0.07 -10.72 20.67
CA ILE A 168 0.17 -9.27 20.49
C ILE A 168 -0.52 -8.52 21.64
N GLN A 169 -1.68 -8.99 22.09
CA GLN A 169 -2.39 -8.41 23.24
C GLN A 169 -1.51 -8.38 24.49
N ASN A 170 -0.87 -9.51 24.82
CA ASN A 170 0.04 -9.57 25.96
C ASN A 170 1.24 -8.63 25.80
N LYS A 171 1.78 -8.50 24.57
CA LYS A 171 2.87 -7.56 24.27
C LYS A 171 2.42 -6.11 24.41
N THR A 172 1.23 -5.72 23.96
CA THR A 172 0.73 -4.34 24.07
C THR A 172 0.40 -3.97 25.51
N GLU A 173 -0.24 -4.87 26.26
CA GLU A 173 -0.52 -4.67 27.68
C GLU A 173 0.77 -4.48 28.50
N ALA A 174 1.82 -5.26 28.23
CA ALA A 174 3.12 -5.12 28.87
C ALA A 174 3.79 -3.77 28.60
N PHE A 175 3.48 -3.12 27.47
CA PHE A 175 3.94 -1.77 27.12
C PHE A 175 2.96 -0.66 27.57
N GLY A 176 1.97 -1.01 28.39
CA GLY A 176 1.06 -0.06 29.02
C GLY A 176 -0.06 0.44 28.10
N TYR A 177 -0.38 -0.29 27.04
CA TYR A 177 -1.60 -0.05 26.26
C TYR A 177 -2.83 -0.55 27.04
N GLN A 178 -3.91 0.20 26.92
CA GLN A 178 -5.22 -0.17 27.44
C GLN A 178 -6.06 -0.66 26.26
N GLU A 179 -6.43 -1.94 26.25
CA GLU A 179 -7.31 -2.47 25.19
C GLU A 179 -8.71 -1.87 25.33
N VAL A 180 -9.23 -1.34 24.22
CA VAL A 180 -10.57 -0.78 24.09
C VAL A 180 -11.30 -1.43 22.92
N ASN A 181 -12.60 -1.20 22.80
CA ASN A 181 -13.40 -1.67 21.68
C ASN A 181 -14.37 -0.58 21.26
N THR A 182 -14.40 -0.25 19.96
CA THR A 182 -15.21 0.85 19.44
C THR A 182 -16.27 0.36 18.44
N PRO A 183 -17.39 1.11 18.28
CA PRO A 183 -18.42 0.76 17.31
C PRO A 183 -17.87 0.65 15.88
N GLN A 184 -18.45 -0.24 15.07
CA GLN A 184 -18.07 -0.40 13.67
C GLN A 184 -18.90 0.47 12.73
N LEU A 185 -20.14 0.79 13.10
CA LEU A 185 -21.08 1.54 12.27
C LEU A 185 -21.30 2.93 12.90
N LEU A 186 -20.90 3.98 12.19
CA LEU A 186 -20.99 5.36 12.68
C LEU A 186 -21.64 6.28 11.65
N ASP A 187 -22.26 7.35 12.14
CA ASP A 187 -22.91 8.38 11.35
C ASP A 187 -21.92 9.11 10.43
N ARG A 188 -22.35 9.48 9.22
CA ARG A 188 -21.57 10.27 8.26
C ARG A 188 -20.94 11.52 8.89
N SER A 189 -21.68 12.24 9.73
CA SER A 189 -21.21 13.49 10.36
C SER A 189 -19.94 13.29 11.19
N PHE A 190 -19.76 12.10 11.75
CA PHE A 190 -18.54 11.74 12.47
C PHE A 190 -17.31 11.70 11.54
N TRP A 191 -17.49 11.14 10.34
CA TRP A 191 -16.42 11.03 9.35
C TRP A 191 -16.08 12.37 8.70
N GLU A 192 -17.06 13.25 8.52
CA GLU A 192 -16.85 14.65 8.09
C GLU A 192 -16.05 15.44 9.12
N ALA A 193 -16.44 15.34 10.41
CA ALA A 193 -15.69 15.98 11.50
C ALA A 193 -14.22 15.52 11.49
N SER A 194 -13.97 14.22 11.34
CA SER A 194 -12.61 13.67 11.28
C SER A 194 -11.82 14.00 10.01
N GLY A 195 -12.48 14.44 8.93
CA GLY A 195 -11.85 14.71 7.62
C GLY A 195 -11.68 13.48 6.72
N HIS A 196 -12.14 12.32 7.17
CA HIS A 196 -12.07 11.06 6.41
C HIS A 196 -13.13 10.98 5.33
N TRP A 197 -14.27 11.66 5.51
CA TRP A 197 -15.30 11.68 4.49
C TRP A 197 -14.78 12.30 3.18
N GLU A 198 -14.08 13.43 3.24
CA GLU A 198 -13.63 14.12 2.03
C GLU A 198 -12.53 13.36 1.29
N LYS A 199 -11.74 12.55 2.00
CA LYS A 199 -10.51 11.94 1.47
C LYS A 199 -10.57 10.43 1.28
N PHE A 200 -11.48 9.76 1.98
CA PHE A 200 -11.55 8.30 2.04
C PHE A 200 -12.92 7.76 1.65
N ARG A 201 -13.90 8.62 1.30
CA ARG A 201 -15.28 8.24 0.98
C ARG A 201 -15.41 7.14 -0.06
N ASP A 202 -14.62 7.20 -1.12
CA ASP A 202 -14.69 6.23 -2.22
C ASP A 202 -14.29 4.82 -1.76
N ALA A 203 -13.46 4.74 -0.72
CA ALA A 203 -13.00 3.51 -0.10
C ALA A 203 -13.83 3.11 1.14
N MET A 204 -14.96 3.77 1.42
CA MET A 204 -15.84 3.43 2.56
C MET A 204 -17.10 2.69 2.11
N PHE A 205 -17.53 1.71 2.92
CA PHE A 205 -18.86 1.14 2.80
C PHE A 205 -19.87 2.03 3.51
N VAL A 206 -20.93 2.39 2.79
CA VAL A 206 -21.98 3.30 3.25
C VAL A 206 -23.33 2.63 3.07
N THR A 207 -24.19 2.80 4.06
CA THR A 207 -25.58 2.35 4.06
C THR A 207 -26.49 3.51 4.46
N GLU A 208 -27.73 3.46 4.01
CA GLU A 208 -28.75 4.46 4.31
C GLU A 208 -29.79 3.83 5.23
N ASP A 209 -30.05 4.51 6.35
CA ASP A 209 -31.16 4.28 7.28
C ASP A 209 -32.13 5.46 7.18
N GLU A 210 -33.39 5.29 7.58
CA GLU A 210 -34.52 6.21 7.27
C GLU A 210 -34.23 7.71 7.57
N ALA A 211 -33.33 8.00 8.51
CA ALA A 211 -32.89 9.35 8.85
C ALA A 211 -31.36 9.58 8.81
N LYS A 212 -30.54 8.56 8.53
CA LYS A 212 -29.08 8.64 8.70
C LYS A 212 -28.30 7.91 7.61
N THR A 213 -27.22 8.53 7.17
CA THR A 213 -26.18 7.85 6.40
C THR A 213 -25.17 7.25 7.39
N LEU A 214 -25.06 5.92 7.41
CA LEU A 214 -24.15 5.20 8.29
C LEU A 214 -23.01 4.59 7.48
N CYS A 215 -21.82 4.53 8.08
CA CYS A 215 -20.63 4.02 7.42
C CYS A 215 -19.91 3.01 8.31
N LEU A 216 -19.44 1.92 7.72
CA LEU A 216 -18.51 1.04 8.39
C LEU A 216 -17.16 1.72 8.54
N LYS A 217 -16.55 1.63 9.72
CA LYS A 217 -15.26 2.28 10.00
C LYS A 217 -14.16 1.74 9.07
N PRO A 218 -13.43 2.60 8.34
CA PRO A 218 -12.25 2.18 7.58
C PRO A 218 -10.96 2.13 8.42
N MET A 219 -11.02 2.65 9.66
CA MET A 219 -9.95 2.73 10.66
C MET A 219 -10.52 3.08 12.05
N SER A 220 -9.78 2.82 13.13
CA SER A 220 -10.26 3.07 14.50
C SER A 220 -9.89 4.44 15.06
N CYS A 221 -8.95 5.15 14.44
CA CYS A 221 -8.37 6.39 14.97
C CYS A 221 -9.38 7.44 15.45
N PRO A 222 -10.47 7.78 14.71
CA PRO A 222 -11.37 8.82 15.17
C PRO A 222 -12.17 8.38 16.40
N CYS A 223 -12.41 7.07 16.55
CA CYS A 223 -13.14 6.50 17.68
C CYS A 223 -12.29 6.53 18.95
N HIS A 224 -10.98 6.28 18.84
CA HIS A 224 -10.06 6.35 19.99
C HIS A 224 -9.93 7.80 20.50
N VAL A 225 -10.01 8.79 19.61
CA VAL A 225 -10.12 10.21 20.02
C VAL A 225 -11.39 10.46 20.84
N GLN A 226 -12.52 9.82 20.51
CA GLN A 226 -13.74 9.98 21.31
C GLN A 226 -13.61 9.39 22.71
N ILE A 227 -12.88 8.27 22.86
CA ILE A 227 -12.55 7.71 24.17
C ILE A 227 -11.64 8.68 24.94
N PHE A 228 -10.62 9.25 24.28
CA PHE A 228 -9.75 10.25 24.89
C PHE A 228 -10.55 11.47 25.39
N ASN A 229 -11.53 11.93 24.60
CA ASN A 229 -12.39 13.07 24.95
C ASN A 229 -13.31 12.84 26.15
N GLN A 230 -13.50 11.58 26.58
CA GLN A 230 -14.30 11.31 27.77
C GLN A 230 -13.54 11.68 29.04
N GLY A 231 -14.06 12.65 29.78
CA GLY A 231 -13.46 13.17 31.00
C GLY A 231 -12.36 14.20 30.75
N ILE A 232 -11.85 14.79 31.83
CA ILE A 232 -10.77 15.78 31.78
C ILE A 232 -9.43 15.05 31.90
N LYS A 233 -8.47 15.35 31.02
CA LYS A 233 -7.10 14.81 31.07
C LYS A 233 -6.14 15.85 31.60
N SER A 234 -5.29 15.47 32.54
CA SER A 234 -4.13 16.26 32.97
C SER A 234 -2.91 15.90 32.13
N TYR A 235 -1.96 16.83 32.01
CA TYR A 235 -0.64 16.56 31.46
C TYR A 235 0.07 15.37 32.14
N ARG A 236 -0.28 15.08 33.41
CA ARG A 236 0.22 13.95 34.21
C ARG A 236 -0.34 12.60 33.79
N ASP A 237 -1.50 12.59 33.15
CA ASP A 237 -2.12 11.35 32.66
C ASP A 237 -1.45 10.89 31.35
N LEU A 238 -0.70 11.77 30.68
CA LEU A 238 -0.03 11.48 29.41
C LEU A 238 1.37 10.88 29.63
N PRO A 239 1.75 9.85 28.85
CA PRO A 239 1.07 9.36 27.65
C PRO A 239 -0.09 8.38 27.96
N LEU A 240 -1.20 8.52 27.23
CA LEU A 240 -2.30 7.55 27.22
C LEU A 240 -2.22 6.70 25.96
N ARG A 241 -2.24 5.38 26.12
CA ARG A 241 -2.10 4.42 25.02
C ARG A 241 -3.35 3.55 24.94
N PHE A 242 -4.06 3.61 23.81
CA PHE A 242 -5.18 2.72 23.53
C PHE A 242 -4.78 1.71 22.47
N SER A 243 -5.19 0.46 22.66
CA SER A 243 -5.06 -0.58 21.63
C SER A 243 -6.44 -1.15 21.31
N GLU A 244 -6.65 -1.58 20.07
CA GLU A 244 -7.89 -2.24 19.67
C GLU A 244 -7.60 -3.21 18.54
N PHE A 245 -8.06 -4.46 18.68
CA PHE A 245 -8.17 -5.38 17.54
C PHE A 245 -9.38 -5.00 16.69
N GLY A 246 -9.29 -3.83 16.04
CA GLY A 246 -10.42 -3.12 15.45
C GLY A 246 -10.86 -3.74 14.14
N ILE A 247 -12.12 -4.16 14.07
CA ILE A 247 -12.72 -4.66 12.84
C ILE A 247 -13.04 -3.47 11.93
N CYS A 248 -12.29 -3.36 10.83
CA CYS A 248 -12.36 -2.27 9.87
C CYS A 248 -12.75 -2.79 8.49
N HIS A 249 -13.43 -1.93 7.72
CA HIS A 249 -13.87 -2.26 6.37
C HIS A 249 -13.44 -1.18 5.36
N ARG A 250 -12.84 -1.60 4.25
CA ARG A 250 -12.47 -0.73 3.13
C ARG A 250 -13.06 -1.28 1.84
N ASN A 251 -13.73 -0.44 1.06
CA ASN A 251 -14.34 -0.78 -0.23
C ASN A 251 -13.27 -0.90 -1.33
N GLU A 252 -12.41 -1.89 -1.19
CA GLU A 252 -11.36 -2.19 -2.14
C GLU A 252 -11.96 -2.65 -3.48
N PRO A 253 -11.39 -2.24 -4.64
CA PRO A 253 -11.79 -2.74 -5.94
C PRO A 253 -11.66 -4.27 -5.99
N SER A 254 -12.68 -4.95 -6.54
CA SER A 254 -12.72 -6.43 -6.56
C SER A 254 -11.48 -7.04 -7.24
N GLY A 255 -10.96 -6.42 -8.29
CA GLY A 255 -9.76 -6.86 -9.00
C GLY A 255 -8.45 -6.71 -8.20
N ALA A 256 -8.46 -5.97 -7.10
CA ALA A 256 -7.31 -5.80 -6.21
C ALA A 256 -7.27 -6.84 -5.07
N LEU A 257 -8.37 -7.55 -4.81
CA LEU A 257 -8.45 -8.51 -3.70
C LEU A 257 -7.51 -9.69 -3.91
N HIS A 258 -6.84 -10.13 -2.84
CA HIS A 258 -5.83 -11.18 -2.93
C HIS A 258 -5.73 -12.05 -1.67
N GLY A 259 -6.48 -13.16 -1.64
CA GLY A 259 -6.52 -14.08 -0.49
C GLY A 259 -6.79 -13.33 0.82
N ILE A 260 -5.90 -13.49 1.81
CA ILE A 260 -5.94 -12.72 3.08
C ILE A 260 -4.96 -11.52 3.13
N MET A 261 -4.23 -11.24 2.04
CA MET A 261 -3.24 -10.14 2.00
C MET A 261 -3.87 -8.80 1.61
N ARG A 262 -4.94 -8.83 0.79
CA ARG A 262 -5.74 -7.64 0.46
C ARG A 262 -7.21 -8.00 0.49
N VAL A 263 -7.89 -7.47 1.49
CA VAL A 263 -9.24 -7.83 1.90
C VAL A 263 -10.09 -6.57 2.10
N ARG A 264 -11.41 -6.73 2.09
CA ARG A 264 -12.37 -5.66 2.39
C ARG A 264 -12.65 -5.55 3.87
N ALA A 265 -12.63 -6.67 4.60
CA ALA A 265 -12.78 -6.72 6.04
C ALA A 265 -11.48 -7.19 6.68
N MET A 266 -10.95 -6.43 7.63
CA MET A 266 -9.69 -6.73 8.29
C MET A 266 -9.72 -6.33 9.75
N VAL A 267 -8.84 -6.96 10.52
CA VAL A 267 -8.57 -6.59 11.91
C VAL A 267 -7.11 -6.20 12.00
N GLN A 268 -6.87 -4.96 12.39
CA GLN A 268 -5.53 -4.48 12.70
C GLN A 268 -5.31 -4.60 14.20
N ASP A 269 -4.08 -4.90 14.60
CA ASP A 269 -3.54 -4.66 15.94
C ASP A 269 -3.30 -3.15 16.13
N ASP A 270 -4.39 -2.39 16.04
CA ASP A 270 -4.41 -0.93 15.97
C ASP A 270 -4.07 -0.32 17.33
N GLY A 271 -3.33 0.78 17.33
CA GLY A 271 -2.87 1.46 18.54
C GLY A 271 -2.90 2.97 18.37
N HIS A 272 -3.25 3.71 19.42
CA HIS A 272 -3.21 5.18 19.41
C HIS A 272 -2.61 5.69 20.72
N ILE A 273 -1.47 6.36 20.63
CA ILE A 273 -0.81 7.02 21.76
C ILE A 273 -1.13 8.51 21.71
N PHE A 274 -1.78 9.01 22.76
CA PHE A 274 -1.96 10.43 23.00
C PHE A 274 -0.85 10.88 23.94
N CYS A 275 0.03 11.74 23.44
CA CYS A 275 1.18 12.21 24.21
C CYS A 275 1.37 13.72 24.08
N ARG A 276 2.15 14.29 24.99
CA ARG A 276 2.65 15.66 24.80
C ARG A 276 3.73 15.66 23.72
N GLU A 277 4.00 16.83 23.16
CA GLU A 277 5.02 16.96 22.12
C GLU A 277 6.42 16.58 22.61
N ASP A 278 6.75 16.91 23.87
CA ASP A 278 8.01 16.53 24.51
C ASP A 278 8.18 15.02 24.71
N GLN A 279 7.09 14.24 24.57
CA GLN A 279 7.09 12.79 24.75
C GLN A 279 7.17 12.01 23.42
N ILE A 280 7.07 12.66 22.27
CA ILE A 280 7.03 11.99 20.94
C ILE A 280 8.27 11.10 20.75
N VAL A 281 9.45 11.60 21.12
CA VAL A 281 10.72 10.85 20.97
C VAL A 281 10.73 9.60 21.85
N SER A 282 10.35 9.71 23.13
CA SER A 282 10.33 8.56 24.04
C SER A 282 9.29 7.52 23.64
N GLU A 283 8.11 7.95 23.19
CA GLU A 283 7.04 7.04 22.76
C GLU A 283 7.38 6.32 21.45
N THR A 284 7.97 7.04 20.48
CA THR A 284 8.47 6.44 19.23
C THR A 284 9.54 5.39 19.52
N ARG A 285 10.45 5.68 20.46
CA ARG A 285 11.48 4.72 20.86
C ARG A 285 10.88 3.47 21.50
N ALA A 286 9.95 3.64 22.44
CA ALA A 286 9.27 2.53 23.11
C ALA A 286 8.52 1.65 22.09
N PHE A 287 7.80 2.25 21.15
CA PHE A 287 7.15 1.53 20.05
C PHE A 287 8.17 0.76 19.19
N CYS A 288 9.26 1.41 18.78
CA CYS A 288 10.29 0.77 17.97
C CYS A 288 10.96 -0.42 18.70
N GLU A 289 11.16 -0.31 20.02
CA GLU A 289 11.67 -1.40 20.86
C GLU A 289 10.67 -2.57 20.92
N GLN A 290 9.39 -2.28 21.14
CA GLN A 290 8.32 -3.29 21.11
C GLN A 290 8.25 -4.01 19.75
N LEU A 291 8.27 -3.25 18.66
CA LEU A 291 8.16 -3.79 17.31
C LEU A 291 9.36 -4.68 16.95
N LYS A 292 10.58 -4.25 17.31
CA LYS A 292 11.81 -5.06 17.16
C LYS A 292 11.68 -6.40 17.87
N ASP A 293 11.16 -6.40 19.09
CA ASP A 293 10.95 -7.61 19.89
C ASP A 293 9.92 -8.55 19.25
N VAL A 294 8.77 -8.00 18.83
CA VAL A 294 7.71 -8.75 18.15
C VAL A 294 8.24 -9.41 16.87
N TYR A 295 8.95 -8.67 16.03
CA TYR A 295 9.52 -9.20 14.80
C TYR A 295 10.55 -10.30 15.04
N LYS A 296 11.45 -10.10 16.01
CA LYS A 296 12.45 -11.09 16.36
C LYS A 296 11.81 -12.41 16.83
N GLU A 297 10.81 -12.34 17.70
CA GLU A 297 10.11 -13.54 18.20
C GLU A 297 9.29 -14.24 17.10
N LEU A 298 8.81 -13.51 16.09
CA LEU A 298 8.17 -14.07 14.91
C LEU A 298 9.15 -14.55 13.82
N GLY A 299 10.46 -14.51 14.10
CA GLY A 299 11.50 -15.04 13.20
C GLY A 299 11.96 -14.07 12.12
N PHE A 300 11.75 -12.76 12.29
CA PHE A 300 12.27 -11.72 11.41
C PHE A 300 13.45 -11.00 12.07
N ASP A 301 14.66 -11.41 11.69
CA ASP A 301 15.91 -10.88 12.28
C ASP A 301 16.23 -9.42 11.90
N SER A 302 15.64 -8.92 10.82
CA SER A 302 15.90 -7.56 10.32
C SER A 302 14.71 -6.99 9.57
N PHE A 303 14.62 -5.67 9.55
CA PHE A 303 13.64 -4.89 8.79
C PHE A 303 14.28 -3.62 8.25
N MET A 304 13.68 -3.09 7.18
CA MET A 304 14.01 -1.78 6.64
C MET A 304 12.98 -0.76 7.10
N VAL A 305 13.42 0.44 7.46
CA VAL A 305 12.51 1.56 7.75
C VAL A 305 12.44 2.45 6.52
N ARG A 306 11.22 2.79 6.09
CA ARG A 306 10.99 3.86 5.12
C ARG A 306 10.33 5.04 5.81
N PHE A 307 10.83 6.24 5.55
CA PHE A 307 10.23 7.48 6.02
C PHE A 307 9.37 8.06 4.90
N SER A 308 8.06 8.11 5.10
CA SER A 308 7.13 8.67 4.12
C SER A 308 6.73 10.08 4.54
N ASP A 309 7.14 11.07 3.74
CA ASP A 309 6.89 12.50 3.95
C ASP A 309 5.57 12.97 3.31
N ARG A 310 5.30 14.28 3.36
CA ARG A 310 4.00 14.84 2.97
C ARG A 310 3.55 14.48 1.54
N PRO A 311 2.31 13.97 1.36
CA PRO A 311 1.73 13.76 0.04
C PRO A 311 1.20 15.08 -0.55
N ALA A 312 0.89 15.07 -1.85
CA ALA A 312 0.26 16.21 -2.52
C ALA A 312 -1.13 16.54 -1.96
N LEU A 313 -1.93 15.52 -1.63
CA LEU A 313 -3.25 15.66 -1.01
C LEU A 313 -3.15 15.45 0.51
N ARG A 314 -3.15 16.53 1.29
CA ARG A 314 -2.98 16.49 2.75
C ARG A 314 -3.87 17.47 3.51
N ALA A 315 -3.97 17.32 4.83
CA ALA A 315 -4.59 18.26 5.77
C ALA A 315 -3.52 18.82 6.71
N GLY A 316 -3.81 19.95 7.34
CA GLY A 316 -2.84 20.70 8.14
C GLY A 316 -2.04 21.69 7.31
N SER A 317 -1.42 22.66 7.96
CA SER A 317 -0.58 23.67 7.31
C SER A 317 0.84 23.14 7.06
N ASP A 318 1.63 23.87 6.28
CA ASP A 318 3.02 23.50 6.01
C ASP A 318 3.86 23.49 7.29
N GLU A 319 3.58 24.39 8.22
CA GLU A 319 4.25 24.46 9.51
C GLU A 319 3.95 23.23 10.38
N THR A 320 2.70 22.75 10.38
CA THR A 320 2.34 21.50 11.07
C THR A 320 3.10 20.30 10.50
N TRP A 321 3.24 20.25 9.17
CA TRP A 321 3.95 19.19 8.49
C TRP A 321 5.48 19.26 8.70
N ASP A 322 6.06 20.45 8.64
CA ASP A 322 7.49 20.68 8.94
C ASP A 322 7.81 20.18 10.35
N LYS A 323 6.94 20.52 11.32
CA LYS A 323 7.05 20.09 12.70
C LYS A 323 6.94 18.57 12.84
N ALA A 324 5.94 17.95 12.21
CA ALA A 324 5.73 16.51 12.29
C ALA A 324 6.88 15.72 11.65
N GLU A 325 7.33 16.16 10.47
CA GLU A 325 8.44 15.50 9.78
C GLU A 325 9.75 15.63 10.57
N SER A 326 10.02 16.80 11.13
CA SER A 326 11.18 17.03 11.98
C SER A 326 11.14 16.17 13.24
N ALA A 327 10.02 16.18 13.96
CA ALA A 327 9.85 15.42 15.20
C ALA A 327 9.98 13.91 14.97
N LEU A 328 9.37 13.38 13.90
CA LEU A 328 9.43 11.96 13.59
C LEU A 328 10.83 11.54 13.12
N LYS A 329 11.55 12.38 12.36
CA LYS A 329 12.95 12.13 11.97
C LYS A 329 13.88 12.09 13.18
N GLU A 330 13.74 13.06 14.09
CA GLU A 330 14.50 13.10 15.34
C GLU A 330 14.22 11.86 16.18
N ALA A 331 12.94 11.51 16.35
CA ALA A 331 12.52 10.33 17.09
C ALA A 331 13.06 9.02 16.49
N THR A 332 13.08 8.91 15.16
CA THR A 332 13.64 7.75 14.45
C THR A 332 15.15 7.63 14.69
N THR A 333 15.87 8.76 14.61
CA THR A 333 17.32 8.82 14.86
C THR A 333 17.64 8.46 16.32
N ALA A 334 16.86 8.99 17.27
CA ALA A 334 17.00 8.70 18.70
C ALA A 334 16.67 7.24 19.05
N ALA A 335 15.82 6.56 18.27
CA ALA A 335 15.55 5.13 18.38
C ALA A 335 16.66 4.24 17.76
N GLY A 336 17.72 4.86 17.22
CA GLY A 336 18.85 4.17 16.59
C GLY A 336 18.44 3.44 15.31
N LEU A 337 17.53 4.01 14.53
CA LEU A 337 17.04 3.46 13.28
C LEU A 337 17.50 4.32 12.10
N ASP A 338 18.11 3.68 11.12
CA ASP A 338 18.31 4.26 9.80
C ASP A 338 17.04 4.13 8.96
N PHE A 339 16.78 5.10 8.08
CA PHE A 339 15.62 5.09 7.20
C PHE A 339 15.96 5.48 5.76
N VAL A 340 15.14 4.98 4.83
CA VAL A 340 15.16 5.39 3.42
C VAL A 340 13.96 6.30 3.15
N LEU A 341 14.18 7.43 2.48
CA LEU A 341 13.09 8.35 2.14
C LEU A 341 12.15 7.73 1.09
N ASN A 342 10.85 7.81 1.34
CA ASN A 342 9.77 7.39 0.45
C ASN A 342 8.87 8.61 0.15
N SER A 343 9.33 9.47 -0.74
CA SER A 343 8.75 10.80 -0.93
C SER A 343 7.32 10.77 -1.46
N GLY A 344 6.42 11.51 -0.81
CA GLY A 344 5.02 11.69 -1.19
C GLY A 344 4.06 10.62 -0.68
N GLU A 345 4.54 9.65 0.12
CA GLU A 345 3.76 8.47 0.52
C GLU A 345 3.20 8.54 1.96
N GLY A 346 3.32 9.67 2.65
CA GLY A 346 2.72 9.90 3.97
C GLY A 346 1.19 9.81 3.92
N ALA A 347 0.51 9.55 5.05
CA ALA A 347 -0.95 9.64 5.02
C ALA A 347 -1.39 11.10 5.01
N PHE A 348 -2.67 11.34 4.71
CA PHE A 348 -3.14 12.70 4.53
C PHE A 348 -3.06 13.58 5.79
N TYR A 349 -2.89 13.00 6.98
CA TYR A 349 -2.87 13.68 8.28
C TYR A 349 -1.49 13.71 8.96
N GLY A 350 -0.45 13.11 8.36
CA GLY A 350 0.91 13.23 8.90
C GLY A 350 1.94 12.28 8.28
N PRO A 351 3.24 12.48 8.57
CA PRO A 351 4.32 11.60 8.13
C PRO A 351 4.29 10.27 8.87
N LYS A 352 4.88 9.23 8.28
CA LYS A 352 4.90 7.89 8.89
C LYS A 352 6.22 7.15 8.64
N LEU A 353 6.54 6.24 9.56
CA LEU A 353 7.56 5.22 9.41
C LEU A 353 6.88 3.94 8.94
N GLU A 354 7.36 3.36 7.84
CA GLU A 354 6.94 2.06 7.34
C GLU A 354 8.02 1.04 7.67
N PHE A 355 7.64 -0.02 8.39
CA PHE A 355 8.55 -1.09 8.77
C PHE A 355 8.37 -2.26 7.81
N VAL A 356 9.35 -2.41 6.92
CA VAL A 356 9.32 -3.35 5.80
C VAL A 356 10.10 -4.61 6.15
N LEU A 357 9.38 -5.73 6.19
CA LEU A 357 9.91 -7.07 6.39
C LEU A 357 10.25 -7.73 5.05
N LYS A 358 11.24 -8.62 5.09
CA LYS A 358 11.58 -9.51 3.97
C LYS A 358 11.09 -10.92 4.31
N ASP A 359 10.26 -11.50 3.46
CA ASP A 359 9.80 -12.88 3.66
C ASP A 359 10.87 -13.92 3.27
N ALA A 360 10.58 -15.20 3.50
CA ALA A 360 11.52 -16.31 3.30
C ALA A 360 12.03 -16.47 1.85
N ILE A 361 11.39 -15.84 0.87
CA ILE A 361 11.80 -15.86 -0.56
C ILE A 361 12.21 -14.48 -1.06
N GLY A 362 12.33 -13.52 -0.15
CA GLY A 362 12.93 -12.23 -0.39
C GLY A 362 12.00 -11.11 -0.85
N ARG A 363 10.67 -11.30 -0.79
CA ARG A 363 9.71 -10.23 -1.09
C ARG A 363 9.59 -9.29 0.10
N GLN A 364 9.35 -8.02 -0.21
CA GLN A 364 9.22 -6.96 0.79
C GLN A 364 7.75 -6.69 1.12
N TRP A 365 7.44 -6.61 2.42
CA TRP A 365 6.10 -6.38 2.95
C TRP A 365 6.17 -5.31 4.02
N GLN A 366 5.39 -4.23 3.87
CA GLN A 366 5.15 -3.32 4.99
C GLN A 366 4.21 -4.02 5.97
N CYS A 367 4.66 -4.19 7.21
CA CYS A 367 3.87 -4.84 8.26
C CYS A 367 3.55 -3.88 9.40
N GLY A 368 4.57 -3.24 9.95
CA GLY A 368 4.43 -2.24 11.01
C GLY A 368 4.37 -0.84 10.43
N THR A 369 3.70 0.07 11.12
CA THR A 369 3.68 1.50 10.80
C THR A 369 3.67 2.29 12.10
N LEU A 370 4.35 3.43 12.12
CA LEU A 370 4.20 4.44 13.17
C LEU A 370 3.96 5.79 12.51
N GLN A 371 2.85 6.44 12.82
CA GLN A 371 2.46 7.68 12.18
C GLN A 371 2.24 8.80 13.19
N LEU A 372 2.84 9.97 12.96
CA LEU A 372 2.64 11.14 13.81
C LEU A 372 1.56 12.05 13.24
N ASP A 373 0.51 12.29 14.02
CA ASP A 373 -0.67 13.07 13.65
C ASP A 373 -0.93 14.21 14.65
N PHE A 374 -0.93 15.43 14.12
CA PHE A 374 -1.38 16.64 14.84
C PHE A 374 -2.74 17.14 14.36
N VAL A 375 -3.24 16.62 13.24
CA VAL A 375 -4.46 17.05 12.56
C VAL A 375 -5.69 16.46 13.24
N LEU A 376 -5.75 15.15 13.47
CA LEU A 376 -6.97 14.53 14.00
C LEU A 376 -7.30 14.98 15.43
N PRO A 377 -6.33 15.13 16.36
CA PRO A 377 -6.59 15.73 17.67
C PRO A 377 -7.19 17.13 17.58
N GLU A 378 -6.76 17.96 16.62
CA GLU A 378 -7.32 19.29 16.39
C GLU A 378 -8.75 19.21 15.85
N ARG A 379 -8.98 18.40 14.81
CA ARG A 379 -10.29 18.27 14.15
C ARG A 379 -11.39 17.74 15.07
N LEU A 380 -11.04 16.87 16.01
CA LEU A 380 -11.98 16.22 16.93
C LEU A 380 -11.92 16.80 18.35
N ASP A 381 -11.34 18.00 18.51
CA ASP A 381 -11.28 18.76 19.77
C ASP A 381 -10.65 18.01 20.96
N ALA A 382 -9.69 17.12 20.70
CA ALA A 382 -8.94 16.45 21.75
C ALA A 382 -8.10 17.45 22.55
N SER A 383 -8.23 17.46 23.88
CA SER A 383 -7.46 18.37 24.73
C SER A 383 -7.12 17.79 26.10
N TYR A 384 -6.02 18.29 26.67
CA TYR A 384 -5.60 18.05 28.06
C TYR A 384 -5.26 19.37 28.75
N VAL A 385 -5.23 19.37 30.08
CA VAL A 385 -4.85 20.52 30.92
C VAL A 385 -3.34 20.47 31.19
N GLY A 386 -2.63 21.50 30.72
CA GLY A 386 -1.19 21.65 30.87
C GLY A 386 -0.74 22.05 32.27
N GLU A 387 0.57 22.10 32.49
CA GLU A 387 1.17 22.61 33.74
C GLU A 387 0.80 24.06 34.03
N ASP A 388 0.55 24.84 32.97
CA ASP A 388 0.11 26.24 33.02
C ASP A 388 -1.40 26.39 33.31
N GLY A 389 -2.12 25.28 33.50
CA GLY A 389 -3.57 25.26 33.71
C GLY A 389 -4.40 25.55 32.47
N LYS A 390 -3.78 25.71 31.29
CA LYS A 390 -4.48 25.96 30.01
C LYS A 390 -4.78 24.64 29.30
N ARG A 391 -5.69 24.72 28.32
CA ARG A 391 -5.97 23.59 27.43
C ARG A 391 -4.93 23.53 26.33
N HIS A 392 -4.35 22.35 26.14
CA HIS A 392 -3.39 22.03 25.08
C HIS A 392 -3.90 20.85 24.25
N ARG A 393 -3.41 20.73 23.02
CA ARG A 393 -3.70 19.61 22.12
C ARG A 393 -2.64 18.52 22.29
N PRO A 394 -3.02 17.24 22.43
CA PRO A 394 -2.04 16.16 22.40
C PRO A 394 -1.55 15.93 20.96
N ALA A 395 -0.31 15.45 20.82
CA ALA A 395 0.11 14.73 19.64
C ALA A 395 -0.52 13.33 19.67
N MET A 396 -0.78 12.75 18.50
CA MET A 396 -1.25 11.37 18.40
C MET A 396 -0.29 10.55 17.55
N LEU A 397 0.12 9.39 18.06
CA LEU A 397 0.87 8.39 17.30
C LEU A 397 -0.08 7.23 16.98
N HIS A 398 -0.21 6.88 15.71
CA HIS A 398 -0.89 5.66 15.25
C HIS A 398 0.11 4.53 15.07
#